data_AF-W1V1K2-F1
#
_entry.id   AF-W1V1K2-F1
#
_cell.length_a   1.000
_cell.length_b   1.000
_cell.length_c   1.000
_cell.angle_alpha   90.00
_cell.angle_beta   90.00
_cell.angle_gamma   90.00
#
_symmetry.space_group_name_H-M   'P 1'
#
loop_
_entity.id
_entity.type
_entity.pdbx_description
1 polymer ?
#
loop_
_entity_poly.entity_id
_entity_poly.type
_entity_poly.pdbx_seq_one_letter_code
_entity_poly.pdbx_strand_id
1 'polypeptide(L)'
;KISELVELLKQAGTVTYPLRWIAVKLLEKDADVIGKVMRFDNTEAVIQKAEAIREEIKDQVDLDIVFQEYRHRFAVEVYNTCLTQAPTQLETRSDRYDKILTHRIWGLPIFMVVMYLLFAFVNFVGGIPQGWIEDGFAALQAYAVQRSEE
;
A
#
# COMPACT_ATOMS: atom_id res chain seq x y z
N LYS A 1 6.49 -10.06 -35.11
CA LYS A 1 5.26 -9.29 -34.78
C LYS A 1 5.49 -7.78 -34.66
N ILE A 2 6.21 -7.24 -33.66
CA ILE A 2 6.44 -5.77 -33.58
C ILE A 2 7.24 -5.24 -34.78
N SER A 3 8.29 -5.95 -35.22
CA SER A 3 9.09 -5.55 -36.39
C SER A 3 8.27 -5.46 -37.68
N GLU A 4 7.29 -6.35 -37.86
CA GLU A 4 6.37 -6.35 -39.01
C GLU A 4 5.47 -5.10 -39.00
N LEU A 5 4.93 -4.72 -37.84
CA LEU A 5 4.15 -3.48 -37.71
C LEU A 5 5.01 -2.24 -38.01
N VAL A 6 6.28 -2.25 -37.59
CA VAL A 6 7.22 -1.17 -37.89
C VAL A 6 7.48 -1.05 -39.39
N GLU A 7 7.60 -2.16 -40.12
CA GLU A 7 7.77 -2.14 -41.58
C GLU A 7 6.54 -1.58 -42.30
N LEU A 8 5.33 -1.97 -41.88
CA LEU A 8 4.10 -1.40 -42.44
C LEU A 8 3.96 0.09 -42.11
N LEU A 9 4.33 0.51 -40.90
CA LEU A 9 4.34 1.92 -40.51
C LEU A 9 5.37 2.76 -41.28
N LYS A 10 6.50 2.17 -41.69
CA LYS A 10 7.48 2.83 -42.59
C LYS A 10 6.87 3.08 -43.96
N GLN A 11 6.14 2.10 -44.50
CA GLN A 11 5.48 2.20 -45.80
C GLN A 11 4.33 3.23 -45.80
N ALA A 12 3.64 3.37 -44.66
CA ALA A 12 2.58 4.36 -44.46
C ALA A 12 3.10 5.80 -44.25
N GLY A 13 4.42 6.04 -44.17
CA GLY A 13 4.99 7.39 -44.18
C GLY A 13 4.76 8.23 -42.90
N THR A 14 4.62 7.59 -41.74
CA THR A 14 4.38 8.30 -40.47
C THR A 14 5.69 8.78 -39.82
N VAL A 15 5.93 10.11 -39.74
CA VAL A 15 7.26 10.67 -39.32
C VAL A 15 7.24 11.35 -37.95
N THR A 16 6.10 11.51 -37.29
CA THR A 16 6.03 12.33 -36.05
C THR A 16 6.57 11.62 -34.81
N TYR A 17 6.46 10.29 -34.72
CA TYR A 17 6.86 9.53 -33.52
C TYR A 17 7.72 8.31 -33.89
N PRO A 18 8.53 7.78 -32.96
CA PRO A 18 9.28 6.56 -33.19
C PRO A 18 8.36 5.40 -33.59
N LEU A 19 8.59 4.81 -34.76
CA LEU A 19 7.72 3.77 -35.33
C LEU A 19 7.54 2.56 -34.41
N ARG A 20 8.60 2.17 -33.69
CA ARG A 20 8.54 1.09 -32.70
C ARG A 20 7.60 1.42 -31.55
N TRP A 21 7.59 2.68 -31.10
CA TRP A 21 6.70 3.13 -30.05
C TRP A 21 5.25 3.10 -30.52
N ILE A 22 4.98 3.56 -31.75
CA ILE A 22 3.64 3.47 -32.36
C ILE A 22 3.19 2.01 -32.45
N ALA A 23 4.05 1.10 -32.95
CA ALA A 23 3.72 -0.32 -33.06
C ALA A 23 3.36 -0.96 -31.71
N VAL A 24 4.11 -0.63 -30.64
CA VAL A 24 3.80 -1.09 -29.28
C VAL A 24 2.47 -0.50 -28.80
N LYS A 25 2.23 0.79 -29.03
CA LYS A 25 0.98 1.45 -28.61
C LYS A 25 -0.26 0.98 -29.35
N LEU A 26 -0.12 0.58 -30.61
CA LEU A 26 -1.19 -0.09 -31.34
C LEU A 26 -1.52 -1.46 -30.71
N LEU A 27 -0.53 -2.19 -30.21
CA LEU A 27 -0.76 -3.45 -29.50
C LEU A 27 -1.39 -3.23 -28.11
N GLU A 28 -1.06 -2.15 -27.41
CA GLU A 28 -1.68 -1.72 -26.14
C GLU A 28 -3.11 -1.15 -26.30
N LYS A 29 -3.64 -1.08 -27.54
CA LYS A 29 -4.97 -0.51 -27.83
C LYS A 29 -5.14 0.94 -27.32
N ASP A 30 -4.08 1.73 -27.37
CA ASP A 30 -4.07 3.13 -26.94
C ASP A 30 -4.94 3.99 -27.89
N ALA A 31 -6.07 4.48 -27.38
CA ALA A 31 -7.07 5.20 -28.17
C ALA A 31 -6.52 6.49 -28.81
N ASP A 32 -5.64 7.20 -28.11
CA ASP A 32 -5.05 8.45 -28.61
C ASP A 32 -4.10 8.17 -29.77
N VAL A 33 -3.28 7.12 -29.64
CA VAL A 33 -2.34 6.73 -30.71
C VAL A 33 -3.11 6.18 -31.91
N ILE A 34 -4.10 5.32 -31.70
CA ILE A 34 -4.96 4.82 -32.79
C ILE A 34 -5.61 5.99 -33.52
N GLY A 35 -6.22 6.95 -32.79
CA GLY A 35 -6.86 8.11 -33.39
C GLY A 35 -5.91 9.02 -34.18
N LYS A 36 -4.66 9.15 -33.74
CA LYS A 36 -3.61 9.87 -34.49
C LYS A 36 -3.18 9.12 -35.74
N VAL A 37 -3.05 7.80 -35.64
CA VAL A 37 -2.59 6.90 -36.71
C VAL A 37 -3.65 6.80 -37.82
N MET A 38 -4.94 6.77 -37.48
CA MET A 38 -6.05 6.81 -38.45
C MET A 38 -6.12 8.10 -39.30
N ARG A 39 -5.45 9.19 -38.89
CA ARG A 39 -5.43 10.44 -39.66
C ARG A 39 -4.47 10.43 -40.86
N PHE A 40 -3.64 9.39 -40.97
CA PHE A 40 -2.70 9.23 -42.08
C PHE A 40 -3.26 8.30 -43.13
N ASP A 41 -2.94 8.57 -44.39
CA ASP A 41 -3.31 7.72 -45.52
C ASP A 41 -2.64 6.34 -45.44
N ASN A 42 -3.32 5.30 -45.95
CA ASN A 42 -2.78 3.93 -46.03
C ASN A 42 -2.47 3.25 -44.69
N THR A 43 -3.19 3.61 -43.63
CA THR A 43 -2.91 3.12 -42.27
C THR A 43 -3.84 1.98 -41.82
N GLU A 44 -4.87 1.68 -42.59
CA GLU A 44 -5.86 0.64 -42.30
C GLU A 44 -5.22 -0.75 -42.20
N ALA A 45 -4.29 -1.07 -43.10
CA ALA A 45 -3.55 -2.34 -43.08
C ALA A 45 -2.74 -2.53 -41.79
N VAL A 46 -2.19 -1.44 -41.22
CA VAL A 46 -1.44 -1.49 -39.96
C VAL A 46 -2.37 -1.81 -38.79
N ILE A 47 -3.54 -1.16 -38.76
CA ILE A 47 -4.53 -1.33 -37.68
C ILE A 47 -5.09 -2.75 -37.71
N GLN A 48 -5.49 -3.25 -38.88
CA GLN A 48 -5.98 -4.62 -39.05
C GLN A 48 -4.92 -5.65 -38.66
N LYS A 49 -3.65 -5.42 -39.03
CA LYS A 49 -2.55 -6.31 -38.63
C LYS A 49 -2.31 -6.29 -37.12
N ALA A 50 -2.37 -5.13 -36.48
CA ALA A 50 -2.25 -5.01 -35.03
C ALA A 50 -3.39 -5.75 -34.31
N GLU A 51 -4.61 -5.68 -34.84
CA GLU A 51 -5.77 -6.41 -34.33
C GLU A 51 -5.64 -7.91 -34.48
N ALA A 52 -5.21 -8.39 -35.65
CA ALA A 52 -4.94 -9.82 -35.88
C ALA A 52 -3.87 -10.36 -34.91
N ILE A 53 -2.80 -9.59 -34.66
CA ILE A 53 -1.77 -9.97 -33.70
C ILE A 53 -2.32 -10.05 -32.28
N ARG A 54 -3.20 -9.11 -31.88
CA ARG A 54 -3.84 -9.14 -30.56
C ARG A 54 -4.71 -10.38 -30.42
N GLU A 55 -5.57 -10.68 -31.39
CA GLU A 55 -6.47 -11.82 -31.31
C GLU A 55 -5.70 -13.16 -31.30
N GLU A 56 -4.59 -13.26 -32.04
CA GLU A 56 -3.74 -14.46 -32.02
C GLU A 56 -3.09 -14.72 -30.66
N ILE A 57 -2.80 -13.67 -29.88
CA ILE A 57 -2.09 -13.78 -28.59
C ILE A 57 -3.05 -13.77 -27.40
N LYS A 58 -4.27 -13.27 -27.57
CA LYS A 58 -5.28 -13.09 -26.52
C LYS A 58 -5.56 -14.35 -25.70
N ASP A 59 -5.57 -15.51 -26.35
CA ASP A 59 -5.81 -16.80 -25.68
C ASP A 59 -4.58 -17.33 -24.93
N GLN A 60 -3.40 -16.81 -25.25
CA GLN A 60 -2.13 -17.20 -24.62
C GLN A 60 -1.79 -16.29 -23.45
N VAL A 61 -1.98 -14.97 -23.63
CA VAL A 61 -1.55 -13.97 -22.66
C VAL A 61 -2.41 -12.70 -22.77
N ASP A 62 -2.72 -12.12 -21.61
CA ASP A 62 -3.28 -10.78 -21.52
C ASP A 62 -2.19 -9.74 -21.80
N LEU A 63 -2.25 -9.12 -22.97
CA LEU A 63 -1.27 -8.13 -23.42
C LEU A 63 -1.19 -6.92 -22.48
N ASP A 64 -2.30 -6.50 -21.87
CA ASP A 64 -2.32 -5.34 -20.98
C ASP A 64 -1.55 -5.62 -19.70
N ILE A 65 -1.74 -6.82 -19.12
CA ILE A 65 -0.99 -7.29 -17.96
C ILE A 65 0.50 -7.38 -18.28
N VAL A 66 0.85 -7.96 -19.43
CA VAL A 66 2.24 -8.08 -19.88
C VAL A 66 2.90 -6.72 -19.99
N PHE A 67 2.29 -5.76 -20.71
CA PHE A 67 2.87 -4.43 -20.88
C PHE A 67 2.99 -3.68 -19.54
N GLN A 68 2.07 -3.89 -18.59
CA GLN A 68 2.19 -3.33 -17.24
C GLN A 68 3.36 -3.96 -16.47
N GLU A 69 3.48 -5.28 -16.49
CA GLU A 69 4.54 -6.01 -15.80
C GLU A 69 5.92 -5.62 -16.34
N TYR A 70 6.08 -5.55 -17.65
CA TYR A 70 7.35 -5.13 -18.29
C TYR A 70 7.74 -3.71 -17.89
N ARG A 71 6.78 -2.76 -17.86
CA ARG A 71 7.04 -1.37 -17.43
C ARG A 71 7.43 -1.29 -15.97
N HIS A 72 6.70 -2.01 -15.11
CA HIS A 72 7.00 -2.06 -13.68
C HIS A 72 8.38 -2.66 -13.44
N ARG A 73 8.68 -3.82 -14.05
CA ARG A 73 9.96 -4.50 -13.91
C ARG A 73 11.12 -3.61 -14.37
N PHE A 74 10.99 -2.95 -15.52
CA PHE A 74 11.99 -2.02 -16.01
C PHE A 74 12.22 -0.85 -15.04
N ALA A 75 11.15 -0.25 -14.51
CA ALA A 75 11.26 0.83 -13.53
C ALA A 75 11.97 0.38 -12.24
N VAL A 76 11.64 -0.80 -11.72
CA VAL A 76 12.29 -1.38 -10.54
C VAL A 76 13.76 -1.70 -10.81
N GLU A 77 14.08 -2.24 -11.98
CA GLU A 77 15.45 -2.54 -12.38
C GLU A 77 16.31 -1.27 -12.46
N VAL A 78 15.80 -0.22 -13.11
CA VAL A 78 16.47 1.09 -13.17
C VAL A 78 16.61 1.69 -11.77
N TYR A 79 15.55 1.65 -10.96
CA TYR A 79 15.56 2.12 -9.58
C TYR A 79 16.66 1.43 -8.74
N ASN A 80 16.72 0.11 -8.79
CA ASN A 80 17.72 -0.68 -8.06
C ASN A 80 19.14 -0.43 -8.57
N THR A 81 19.32 -0.21 -9.87
CA THR A 81 20.63 0.08 -10.46
C THR A 81 21.15 1.46 -10.04
N CYS A 82 20.26 2.44 -9.92
CA CYS A 82 20.61 3.80 -9.47
C CYS A 82 20.85 3.87 -7.96
N LEU A 83 20.37 2.89 -7.19
CA LEU A 83 20.48 2.86 -5.73
C LEU A 83 21.87 2.38 -5.28
N THR A 84 22.76 3.33 -5.02
CA THR A 84 24.16 3.11 -4.60
C THR A 84 24.30 2.81 -3.10
N GLN A 85 23.39 1.97 -2.56
CA GLN A 85 23.08 1.75 -1.13
C GLN A 85 21.92 2.62 -0.65
N ALA A 86 20.76 1.99 -0.47
CA ALA A 86 19.74 2.53 0.42
C ALA A 86 20.39 2.62 1.82
N PRO A 87 20.25 3.71 2.58
CA PRO A 87 20.51 3.63 4.00
C PRO A 87 19.67 2.47 4.53
N THR A 88 20.32 1.48 5.15
CA THR A 88 19.66 0.53 6.04
C THR A 88 18.67 1.33 6.87
N GLN A 89 17.38 0.99 6.77
CA GLN A 89 16.25 1.68 7.39
C GLN A 89 16.72 2.52 8.57
N LEU A 90 16.66 3.85 8.44
CA LEU A 90 16.96 4.74 9.56
C LEU A 90 16.07 4.28 10.71
N GLU A 91 16.65 3.61 11.72
CA GLU A 91 15.86 3.10 12.83
C GLU A 91 15.09 4.28 13.43
N THR A 92 13.77 4.19 13.37
CA THR A 92 12.89 5.23 13.88
C THR A 92 13.02 5.24 15.39
N ARG A 93 12.74 6.38 16.03
CA ARG A 93 12.68 6.45 17.49
C ARG A 93 11.70 5.41 18.07
N SER A 94 10.59 5.15 17.38
CA SER A 94 9.64 4.08 17.72
C SER A 94 10.30 2.70 17.74
N ASP A 95 11.01 2.33 16.68
CA ASP A 95 11.69 1.04 16.53
C ASP A 95 12.68 0.79 17.68
N ARG A 96 13.36 1.85 18.12
CA ARG A 96 14.29 1.79 19.26
C ARG A 96 13.57 1.51 20.58
N TYR A 97 12.44 2.19 20.84
CA TYR A 97 11.67 1.95 22.05
C TYR A 97 11.09 0.54 22.05
N ASP A 98 10.51 0.10 20.94
CA ASP A 98 9.94 -1.24 20.83
C ASP A 98 10.98 -2.32 21.09
N LYS A 99 12.21 -2.16 20.59
CA LYS A 99 13.31 -3.09 20.85
C LYS A 99 13.71 -3.18 22.32
N ILE A 100 13.60 -2.08 23.06
CA ILE A 100 13.88 -2.04 24.51
C ILE A 100 12.71 -2.65 25.28
N LEU A 101 11.48 -2.27 24.94
CA LEU A 101 10.25 -2.72 25.59
C LEU A 101 9.98 -4.22 25.36
N THR A 102 10.37 -4.75 24.21
CA THR A 102 10.18 -6.16 23.83
C THR A 102 11.43 -7.02 24.03
N HIS A 103 12.50 -6.46 24.62
CA HIS A 103 13.73 -7.21 24.83
C HIS A 103 13.50 -8.43 25.71
N ARG A 104 13.98 -9.61 25.30
CA ARG A 104 13.73 -10.90 25.99
C ARG A 104 13.98 -10.89 27.52
N ILE A 105 14.97 -10.11 27.97
CA ILE A 105 15.35 -10.03 29.39
C ILE A 105 14.83 -8.74 30.05
N TRP A 106 14.79 -7.62 29.33
CA TRP A 106 14.44 -6.31 29.92
C TRP A 106 12.95 -5.99 29.79
N GLY A 107 12.27 -6.58 28.83
CA GLY A 107 10.84 -6.42 28.62
C GLY A 107 10.01 -6.94 29.80
N LEU A 108 10.39 -8.06 30.41
CA LEU A 108 9.67 -8.60 31.57
C LEU A 108 9.76 -7.68 32.82
N PRO A 109 10.96 -7.19 33.25
CA PRO A 109 11.07 -6.17 34.29
C PRO A 109 10.31 -4.88 33.99
N ILE A 110 10.44 -4.34 32.76
CA ILE A 110 9.74 -3.10 32.38
C ILE A 110 8.22 -3.31 32.43
N PHE A 111 7.74 -4.43 31.91
CA PHE A 111 6.33 -4.80 31.97
C PHE A 111 5.83 -4.86 33.42
N MET A 112 6.56 -5.49 34.33
CA MET A 112 6.19 -5.54 35.75
C MET A 112 6.09 -4.14 36.37
N VAL A 113 7.02 -3.23 36.05
CA VAL A 113 6.96 -1.83 36.53
C VAL A 113 5.73 -1.11 35.99
N VAL A 114 5.44 -1.24 34.69
CA VAL A 114 4.27 -0.60 34.07
C VAL A 114 2.97 -1.16 34.66
N MET A 115 2.88 -2.49 34.83
CA MET A 115 1.73 -3.13 35.47
C MET A 115 1.56 -2.66 36.91
N TYR A 116 2.64 -2.57 37.69
CA TYR A 116 2.59 -2.05 39.04
C TYR A 116 2.07 -0.60 39.08
N LEU A 117 2.56 0.27 38.19
CA LEU A 117 2.09 1.65 38.10
C LEU A 117 0.60 1.72 37.72
N LEU A 118 0.14 0.88 36.80
CA LEU A 118 -1.29 0.78 36.47
C LEU A 118 -2.12 0.31 37.67
N PHE A 119 -1.68 -0.71 38.40
CA PHE A 119 -2.37 -1.15 39.62
C PHE A 119 -2.40 -0.05 40.68
N ALA A 120 -1.27 0.63 40.92
CA ALA A 120 -1.22 1.75 41.86
C ALA A 120 -2.17 2.87 41.45
N PHE A 121 -2.20 3.20 40.14
CA PHE A 121 -3.11 4.20 39.60
C PHE A 121 -4.58 3.81 39.76
N VAL A 122 -4.94 2.57 39.42
CA VAL A 122 -6.31 2.06 39.57
C VAL A 122 -6.74 2.05 41.04
N ASN A 123 -5.88 1.63 41.96
CA ASN A 123 -6.19 1.67 43.40
C ASN A 123 -6.35 3.11 43.90
N PHE A 124 -5.48 4.02 43.47
CA PHE A 124 -5.56 5.43 43.86
C PHE A 124 -6.85 6.08 43.38
N VAL A 125 -7.18 5.92 42.10
CA VAL A 125 -8.41 6.46 41.52
C VAL A 125 -9.65 5.75 42.06
N GLY A 126 -9.58 4.43 42.26
CA GLY A 126 -10.66 3.60 42.78
C GLY A 126 -10.97 3.86 44.26
N GLY A 127 -10.00 4.32 45.05
CA GLY A 127 -10.22 4.69 46.44
C GLY A 127 -11.20 5.85 46.62
N ILE A 128 -11.30 6.75 45.63
CA ILE A 128 -12.21 7.90 45.69
C ILE A 128 -13.69 7.45 45.72
N PRO A 129 -14.21 6.70 44.73
CA PRO A 129 -15.58 6.20 44.78
C PRO A 129 -15.79 5.16 45.90
N GLN A 130 -14.76 4.41 46.28
CA GLN A 130 -14.85 3.51 47.43
C GLN A 130 -15.17 4.28 48.72
N GLY A 131 -14.49 5.40 48.98
CA GLY A 131 -14.77 6.25 50.13
C GLY A 131 -16.20 6.78 50.16
N TRP A 132 -16.73 7.21 49.01
CA TRP A 132 -18.14 7.64 48.93
C TRP A 132 -19.14 6.53 49.28
N ILE A 133 -18.83 5.29 48.89
CA ILE A 133 -19.66 4.13 49.23
C ILE A 133 -19.57 3.86 50.74
N GLU A 134 -18.37 3.89 51.32
CA GLU A 134 -18.15 3.71 52.76
C GLU A 134 -18.91 4.74 53.60
N ASP A 135 -18.83 6.02 53.22
CA ASP A 135 -19.57 7.11 53.87
C ASP A 135 -21.09 6.90 53.78
N GLY A 136 -21.57 6.45 52.62
CA GLY A 136 -22.98 6.13 52.40
C GLY A 136 -23.48 4.99 53.30
N PHE A 137 -22.70 3.93 53.45
CA PHE A 137 -23.02 2.82 54.35
C PHE A 137 -22.94 3.24 55.83
N ALA A 138 -21.98 4.08 56.21
CA ALA A 138 -21.87 4.61 57.56
C ALA A 138 -23.11 5.45 57.94
N ALA A 139 -23.59 6.29 57.03
CA ALA A 139 -24.81 7.08 57.23
C ALA A 139 -26.05 6.20 57.39
N LEU A 140 -26.19 5.15 56.57
CA LEU A 140 -27.28 4.18 56.67
C LEU A 140 -27.24 3.40 57.99
N GLN A 141 -26.05 2.99 58.44
CA GLN A 141 -25.87 2.31 59.72
C GLN A 141 -26.28 3.22 60.89
N ALA A 142 -25.84 4.48 60.88
CA ALA A 142 -26.22 5.45 61.91
C ALA A 142 -27.74 5.65 61.99
N TYR A 143 -28.41 5.77 60.83
CA TYR A 143 -29.87 5.88 60.77
C TYR A 143 -30.58 4.61 61.29
N ALA A 144 -30.07 3.42 60.96
CA ALA A 144 -30.66 2.15 61.41
C ALA A 144 -30.53 1.97 62.93
N VAL A 145 -29.39 2.36 63.52
CA VAL A 145 -29.18 2.30 64.97
C VAL A 145 -30.09 3.27 65.70
N GLN A 146 -30.20 4.52 65.24
CA GLN A 146 -31.09 5.52 65.86
C GLN A 146 -32.55 5.06 65.87
N ARG A 147 -33.01 4.41 64.80
CA ARG A 147 -34.39 3.88 64.70
C ARG A 147 -34.63 2.63 65.57
N SER A 148 -33.58 1.95 66.02
CA SER A 148 -33.72 0.79 66.91
C SER A 148 -33.78 1.17 68.40
N GLU A 149 -33.40 2.40 68.74
CA GLU A 149 -33.42 2.94 70.10
C GLU A 149 -34.68 3.78 70.42
N GLU A 150 -35.47 4.15 69.39
CA GLU A 150 -36.82 4.77 69.50
C GLU A 150 -37.94 3.72 69.51
#